data_AF-A0A1G5RHA3-F1
#
_entry.id   AF-A0A1G5RHA3-F1
#
_cell.length_a   1.000
_cell.length_b   1.000
_cell.length_c   1.000
_cell.angle_alpha   90.00
_cell.angle_beta   90.00
_cell.angle_gamma   90.00
#
_symmetry.space_group_name_H-M   'P 1'
#
loop_
_entity.id
_entity.type
_entity.pdbx_description
1 polymer ?
#
loop_
_entity_poly.entity_id
_entity_poly.type
_entity_poly.pdbx_seq_one_letter_code
_entity_poly.pdbx_strand_id
1 'polypeptide(L)'
;MNSYERKQANRRDRLNAAADRAEGRSNEAYKRADMSEAATGIPFGQPILVGHHSEGRHRAAIKRADNAMRKSVEEGKRASELRGKAAAVGTGGISSDDPDAINKLKEKLAKLERDQAEMKAANKVTRKWSKKGVTHESTGDDFEAFAKELAEAVGHPVSHKLAKELMTPQWGNAGPIGFPPYRLTNNNAEIKRLKNRIEQLEKASEAETKEHDFQGVCKVVENVEENRVQFIFDGKPSAEVRGIMKDHGFRWAPSQGAWQRKLTGNARYSARLALQALGVQI
;
A
#
# COMPACT_ATOMS: atom_id res chain seq x y z
N MET A 1 11.98 8.47 -13.43
CA MET A 1 11.64 7.97 -12.07
C MET A 1 11.82 9.11 -11.09
N ASN A 2 10.73 9.52 -10.44
CA ASN A 2 10.75 10.62 -9.47
C ASN A 2 11.49 10.20 -8.17
N SER A 3 11.90 11.16 -7.34
CA SER A 3 12.56 10.96 -6.04
C SER A 3 11.76 10.02 -5.12
N TYR A 4 10.44 10.13 -5.10
CA TYR A 4 9.55 9.26 -4.33
C TYR A 4 9.55 7.81 -4.84
N GLU A 5 9.46 7.63 -6.15
CA GLU A 5 9.51 6.32 -6.80
C GLU A 5 10.87 5.63 -6.57
N ARG A 6 11.97 6.40 -6.59
CA ARG A 6 13.30 5.92 -6.24
C ARG A 6 13.39 5.48 -4.78
N LYS A 7 12.79 6.23 -3.84
CA LYS A 7 12.69 5.83 -2.42
C LYS A 7 11.93 4.50 -2.27
N GLN A 8 10.84 4.31 -3.02
CA GLN A 8 10.08 3.05 -3.02
C GLN A 8 10.89 1.89 -3.63
N ALA A 9 11.57 2.10 -4.76
CA ALA A 9 12.44 1.11 -5.40
C ALA A 9 13.55 0.66 -4.43
N ASN A 10 14.30 1.61 -3.86
CA ASN A 10 15.35 1.31 -2.88
C ASN A 10 14.83 0.56 -1.63
N ARG A 11 13.57 0.80 -1.23
CA ARG A 11 12.94 0.04 -0.13
C ARG A 11 12.64 -1.39 -0.56
N ARG A 12 12.10 -1.58 -1.77
CA ARG A 12 11.81 -2.90 -2.35
C ARG A 12 13.10 -3.72 -2.47
N ASP A 13 14.16 -3.13 -3.01
CA ASP A 13 15.43 -3.83 -3.22
C ASP A 13 16.07 -4.24 -1.89
N ARG A 14 16.04 -3.37 -0.87
CA ARG A 14 16.52 -3.71 0.48
C ARG A 14 15.73 -4.87 1.10
N LEU A 15 14.42 -4.93 0.89
CA LEU A 15 13.57 -6.02 1.40
C LEU A 15 13.86 -7.32 0.65
N ASN A 16 14.00 -7.27 -0.67
CA ASN A 16 14.38 -8.43 -1.49
C ASN A 16 15.75 -8.97 -1.09
N ALA A 17 16.76 -8.11 -0.99
CA ALA A 17 18.09 -8.53 -0.55
C ALA A 17 18.09 -9.11 0.87
N ALA A 18 17.21 -8.62 1.76
CA ALA A 18 17.03 -9.20 3.09
C ALA A 18 16.32 -10.56 3.03
N ALA A 19 15.36 -10.75 2.12
CA ALA A 19 14.71 -12.02 1.86
C ALA A 19 15.70 -13.05 1.31
N ASP A 20 16.53 -12.68 0.36
CA ASP A 20 17.55 -13.56 -0.23
C ASP A 20 18.57 -14.01 0.83
N ARG A 21 18.98 -13.12 1.73
CA ARG A 21 19.82 -13.50 2.88
C ARG A 21 19.12 -14.46 3.84
N ALA A 22 17.82 -14.29 4.07
CA ALA A 22 17.04 -15.20 4.92
C ALA A 22 16.89 -16.57 4.25
N GLU A 23 16.65 -16.61 2.95
CA GLU A 23 16.59 -17.83 2.16
C GLU A 23 17.94 -18.56 2.15
N GLY A 24 19.05 -17.84 2.01
CA GLY A 24 20.40 -18.40 2.17
C GLY A 24 20.58 -19.06 3.54
N ARG A 25 20.20 -18.39 4.64
CA ARG A 25 20.24 -18.97 6.00
C ARG A 25 19.33 -20.18 6.15
N SER A 26 18.16 -20.17 5.52
CA SER A 26 17.22 -21.30 5.49
C SER A 26 17.86 -22.52 4.83
N ASN A 27 18.46 -22.34 3.66
CA ASN A 27 19.10 -23.40 2.89
C ASN A 27 20.33 -23.96 3.61
N GLU A 28 21.14 -23.11 4.25
CA GLU A 28 22.24 -23.56 5.09
C GLU A 28 21.76 -24.36 6.30
N ALA A 29 20.69 -23.90 6.98
CA ALA A 29 20.13 -24.62 8.13
C ALA A 29 19.55 -25.97 7.71
N TYR A 30 18.91 -26.04 6.53
CA TYR A 30 18.44 -27.30 5.94
C TYR A 30 19.60 -28.27 5.69
N LYS A 31 20.71 -27.80 5.09
CA LYS A 31 21.91 -28.62 4.91
C LYS A 31 22.50 -29.12 6.23
N ARG A 32 22.46 -28.30 7.30
CA ARG A 32 22.90 -28.71 8.66
C ARG A 32 21.95 -29.71 9.33
N ALA A 33 20.73 -29.85 8.83
CA ALA A 33 19.78 -30.85 9.31
C ALA A 33 20.00 -32.24 8.69
N ASP A 34 21.02 -32.39 7.84
CA ASP A 34 21.37 -33.67 7.24
C ASP A 34 21.70 -34.72 8.32
N MET A 35 20.95 -35.82 8.28
CA MET A 35 21.08 -36.99 9.14
C MET A 35 21.71 -38.18 8.41
N SER A 36 22.28 -37.96 7.22
CA SER A 36 23.01 -38.98 6.48
C SER A 36 24.13 -39.60 7.34
N GLU A 37 24.48 -40.84 7.03
CA GLU A 37 25.58 -41.53 7.69
C GLU A 37 26.91 -40.78 7.52
N ALA A 38 27.13 -40.15 6.37
CA ALA A 38 28.30 -39.30 6.13
C ALA A 38 28.36 -38.07 7.06
N ALA A 39 27.21 -37.47 7.40
CA ALA A 39 27.13 -36.29 8.24
C ALA A 39 27.17 -36.62 9.76
N THR A 40 26.65 -37.78 10.15
CA THR A 40 26.41 -38.11 11.57
C THR A 40 27.22 -39.32 12.07
N GLY A 41 27.73 -40.16 11.17
CA GLY A 41 28.33 -41.45 11.48
C GLY A 41 27.33 -42.49 11.98
N ILE A 42 26.02 -42.27 11.75
CA ILE A 42 24.94 -43.16 12.19
C ILE A 42 24.34 -43.82 10.94
N PRO A 43 24.40 -45.17 10.83
CA PRO A 43 23.76 -45.89 9.74
C PRO A 43 22.28 -45.57 9.63
N PHE A 44 21.81 -45.43 8.38
CA PHE A 44 20.41 -45.12 8.12
C PHE A 44 19.47 -46.20 8.69
N GLY A 45 18.44 -45.78 9.41
CA GLY A 45 17.45 -46.69 10.00
C GLY A 45 17.88 -47.38 11.30
N GLN A 46 19.08 -47.11 11.83
CA GLN A 46 19.49 -47.63 13.13
C GLN A 46 18.58 -47.07 14.25
N PRO A 47 17.98 -47.91 15.12
CA PRO A 47 17.25 -47.43 16.29
C PRO A 47 18.19 -46.85 17.36
N ILE A 48 17.66 -46.02 18.26
CA ILE A 48 18.43 -45.53 19.41
C ILE A 48 18.71 -46.71 20.36
N LEU A 49 19.98 -47.10 20.48
CA LEU A 49 20.43 -48.16 21.38
C LEU A 49 20.52 -47.62 22.83
N VAL A 50 19.45 -47.80 23.60
CA VAL A 50 19.37 -47.31 25.00
C VAL A 50 20.38 -48.06 25.89
N GLY A 51 21.15 -47.31 26.68
CA GLY A 51 22.20 -47.84 27.56
C GLY A 51 23.55 -48.11 26.88
N HIS A 52 23.65 -47.94 25.55
CA HIS A 52 24.90 -48.10 24.81
C HIS A 52 25.70 -46.79 24.76
N HIS A 53 27.04 -46.86 24.66
CA HIS A 53 27.90 -45.67 24.63
C HIS A 53 27.61 -44.71 23.44
N SER A 54 26.99 -45.21 22.37
CA SER A 54 26.59 -44.41 21.20
C SER A 54 25.25 -43.68 21.36
N GLU A 55 24.46 -43.99 22.40
CA GLU A 55 23.14 -43.39 22.65
C GLU A 55 23.19 -41.86 22.68
N GLY A 56 24.13 -41.31 23.46
CA GLY A 56 24.28 -39.87 23.63
C GLY A 56 24.58 -39.16 22.31
N ARG A 57 25.45 -39.75 21.48
CA ARG A 57 25.78 -39.22 20.14
C ARG A 57 24.54 -39.22 19.24
N HIS A 58 23.76 -40.31 19.25
CA HIS A 58 22.57 -40.44 18.43
C HIS A 58 21.50 -39.41 18.81
N ARG A 59 21.16 -39.30 20.11
CA ARG A 59 20.21 -38.30 20.59
C ARG A 59 20.66 -36.87 20.28
N ALA A 60 21.96 -36.58 20.41
CA ALA A 60 22.52 -35.28 20.08
C ALA A 60 22.44 -34.98 18.56
N ALA A 61 22.66 -35.97 17.69
CA ALA A 61 22.51 -35.80 16.25
C ALA A 61 21.05 -35.45 15.88
N ILE A 62 20.08 -36.23 16.38
CA ILE A 62 18.64 -35.96 16.16
C ILE A 62 18.28 -34.55 16.65
N LYS A 63 18.70 -34.19 17.88
CA LYS A 63 18.43 -32.86 18.44
C LYS A 63 19.04 -31.73 17.62
N ARG A 64 20.26 -31.90 17.10
CA ARG A 64 20.90 -30.92 16.20
C ARG A 64 20.13 -30.78 14.89
N ALA A 65 19.74 -31.89 14.28
CA ALA A 65 19.00 -31.88 13.03
C ALA A 65 17.61 -31.26 13.17
N ASP A 66 16.87 -31.62 14.23
CA ASP A 66 15.57 -31.02 14.55
C ASP A 66 15.68 -29.50 14.78
N ASN A 67 16.64 -29.04 15.58
CA ASN A 67 16.87 -27.60 15.77
C ASN A 67 17.24 -26.88 14.46
N ALA A 68 18.08 -27.50 13.63
CA ALA A 68 18.47 -26.94 12.33
C ALA A 68 17.27 -26.90 11.36
N MET A 69 16.43 -27.92 11.37
CA MET A 69 15.21 -27.98 10.56
C MET A 69 14.20 -26.91 10.99
N ARG A 70 13.96 -26.74 12.30
CA ARG A 70 13.10 -25.64 12.80
C ARG A 70 13.62 -24.29 12.35
N LYS A 71 14.93 -24.06 12.47
CA LYS A 71 15.57 -22.82 12.01
C LYS A 71 15.42 -22.60 10.51
N SER A 72 15.54 -23.66 9.70
CA SER A 72 15.29 -23.59 8.25
C SER A 72 13.87 -23.13 7.96
N VAL A 73 12.88 -23.75 8.60
CA VAL A 73 11.47 -23.38 8.43
C VAL A 73 11.21 -21.92 8.87
N GLU A 74 11.77 -21.50 10.01
CA GLU A 74 11.62 -20.12 10.50
C GLU A 74 12.23 -19.08 9.54
N GLU A 75 13.44 -19.32 9.04
CA GLU A 75 14.09 -18.42 8.08
C GLU A 75 13.40 -18.44 6.71
N GLY A 76 12.87 -19.59 6.28
CA GLY A 76 12.04 -19.70 5.08
C GLY A 76 10.75 -18.89 5.17
N LYS A 77 10.04 -18.96 6.31
CA LYS A 77 8.88 -18.11 6.59
C LYS A 77 9.25 -16.64 6.58
N ARG A 78 10.37 -16.27 7.23
CA ARG A 78 10.90 -14.90 7.24
C ARG A 78 11.20 -14.40 5.83
N ALA A 79 11.79 -15.22 4.96
CA ALA A 79 12.05 -14.87 3.57
C ALA A 79 10.75 -14.59 2.82
N SER A 80 9.75 -15.46 2.95
CA SER A 80 8.43 -15.27 2.34
C SER A 80 7.73 -13.99 2.80
N GLU A 81 7.74 -13.70 4.10
CA GLU A 81 7.18 -12.45 4.65
C GLU A 81 7.89 -11.21 4.10
N LEU A 82 9.22 -11.25 3.98
CA LEU A 82 10.00 -10.15 3.42
C LEU A 82 9.68 -9.93 1.94
N ARG A 83 9.52 -11.01 1.15
CA ARG A 83 9.07 -10.93 -0.25
C ARG A 83 7.65 -10.35 -0.34
N GLY A 84 6.74 -10.78 0.53
CA GLY A 84 5.39 -10.21 0.62
C GLY A 84 5.41 -8.69 0.91
N LYS A 85 6.27 -8.26 1.86
CA LYS A 85 6.48 -6.83 2.16
C LYS A 85 7.09 -6.07 0.98
N ALA A 86 7.98 -6.70 0.21
CA ALA A 86 8.58 -6.13 -0.99
C ALA A 86 7.54 -5.95 -2.12
N ALA A 87 6.71 -6.97 -2.35
CA ALA A 87 5.63 -6.92 -3.34
C ALA A 87 4.56 -5.87 -2.99
N ALA A 88 4.26 -5.67 -1.70
CA ALA A 88 3.34 -4.65 -1.24
C ALA A 88 3.90 -3.20 -1.35
N VAL A 89 5.18 -3.01 -1.67
CA VAL A 89 5.74 -1.65 -1.83
C VAL A 89 5.18 -1.02 -3.10
N GLY A 90 4.44 0.09 -2.92
CA GLY A 90 3.86 0.86 -4.02
C GLY A 90 2.43 0.45 -4.39
N THR A 91 1.86 -0.58 -3.74
CA THR A 91 0.45 -0.97 -3.95
C THR A 91 -0.53 -0.10 -3.16
N GLY A 92 -0.02 0.74 -2.25
CA GLY A 92 -0.81 1.75 -1.56
C GLY A 92 -1.38 2.79 -2.52
N GLY A 93 -2.37 3.54 -2.05
CA GLY A 93 -2.89 4.68 -2.82
C GLY A 93 -1.82 5.74 -3.08
N ILE A 94 -2.12 6.66 -4.02
CA ILE A 94 -1.25 7.80 -4.37
C ILE A 94 -0.86 8.54 -3.08
N SER A 95 0.44 8.64 -2.80
CA SER A 95 0.96 9.30 -1.58
C SER A 95 0.98 10.81 -1.76
N SER A 96 0.81 11.58 -0.69
CA SER A 96 1.04 13.03 -0.72
C SER A 96 2.52 13.40 -0.80
N ASP A 97 3.41 12.46 -0.49
CA ASP A 97 4.87 12.66 -0.57
C ASP A 97 5.41 12.40 -2.00
N ASP A 98 4.53 12.05 -2.94
CA ASP A 98 4.86 11.94 -4.36
C ASP A 98 4.70 13.33 -5.00
N PRO A 99 5.75 13.93 -5.58
CA PRO A 99 5.62 15.24 -6.24
C PRO A 99 4.60 15.23 -7.39
N ASP A 100 4.38 14.08 -8.03
CA ASP A 100 3.39 13.93 -9.10
C ASP A 100 1.99 13.55 -8.57
N ALA A 101 1.77 13.60 -7.25
CA ALA A 101 0.51 13.17 -6.63
C ALA A 101 -0.71 13.89 -7.19
N ILE A 102 -0.63 15.21 -7.35
CA ILE A 102 -1.73 16.04 -7.86
C ILE A 102 -2.07 15.62 -9.29
N ASN A 103 -1.06 15.46 -10.15
CA ASN A 103 -1.24 15.04 -11.55
C ASN A 103 -1.87 13.64 -11.63
N LYS A 104 -1.31 12.66 -10.91
CA LYS A 104 -1.83 11.29 -10.85
C LYS A 104 -3.28 11.25 -10.32
N LEU A 105 -3.63 12.11 -9.36
CA LEU A 105 -5.00 12.22 -8.84
C LEU A 105 -5.94 12.88 -9.86
N LYS A 106 -5.50 13.90 -10.59
CA LYS A 106 -6.26 14.55 -11.67
C LYS A 106 -6.54 13.59 -12.82
N GLU A 107 -5.56 12.80 -13.24
CA GLU A 107 -5.74 11.75 -14.26
C GLU A 107 -6.77 10.69 -13.81
N LYS A 108 -6.64 10.22 -12.55
CA LYS A 108 -7.61 9.29 -11.97
C LYS A 108 -9.01 9.90 -11.92
N LEU A 109 -9.12 11.17 -11.51
CA LEU A 109 -10.39 11.90 -11.47
C LEU A 109 -11.02 11.99 -12.86
N ALA A 110 -10.25 12.40 -13.87
CA ALA A 110 -10.72 12.50 -15.25
C ALA A 110 -11.19 11.16 -15.80
N LYS A 111 -10.52 10.05 -15.45
CA LYS A 111 -10.99 8.70 -15.79
C LYS A 111 -12.36 8.41 -15.14
N LEU A 112 -12.49 8.62 -13.84
CA LEU A 112 -13.75 8.33 -13.13
C LEU A 112 -14.90 9.22 -13.61
N GLU A 113 -14.63 10.48 -13.97
CA GLU A 113 -15.62 11.38 -14.55
C GLU A 113 -16.07 10.92 -15.95
N ARG A 114 -15.15 10.43 -16.78
CA ARG A 114 -15.49 9.78 -18.06
C ARG A 114 -16.33 8.52 -17.83
N ASP A 115 -15.88 7.61 -16.98
CA ASP A 115 -16.62 6.39 -16.63
C ASP A 115 -18.05 6.74 -16.12
N GLN A 116 -18.20 7.82 -15.34
CA GLN A 116 -19.50 8.29 -14.85
C GLN A 116 -20.40 8.78 -15.98
N ALA A 117 -19.86 9.56 -16.92
CA ALA A 117 -20.59 10.07 -18.06
C ALA A 117 -21.03 8.92 -19.00
N GLU A 118 -20.11 8.00 -19.29
CA GLU A 118 -20.34 6.80 -20.08
C GLU A 118 -21.44 5.93 -19.46
N MET A 119 -21.36 5.63 -18.17
CA MET A 119 -22.39 4.84 -17.48
C MET A 119 -23.78 5.51 -17.54
N LYS A 120 -23.84 6.84 -17.40
CA LYS A 120 -25.10 7.59 -17.51
C LYS A 120 -25.66 7.57 -18.93
N ALA A 121 -24.81 7.76 -19.93
CA ALA A 121 -25.19 7.72 -21.35
C ALA A 121 -25.70 6.33 -21.73
N ALA A 122 -24.95 5.28 -21.38
CA ALA A 122 -25.34 3.90 -21.58
C ALA A 122 -26.68 3.57 -20.90
N ASN A 123 -26.89 4.00 -19.65
CA ASN A 123 -28.16 3.79 -18.95
C ASN A 123 -29.33 4.51 -19.62
N LYS A 124 -29.11 5.71 -20.19
CA LYS A 124 -30.14 6.44 -20.94
C LYS A 124 -30.56 5.66 -22.18
N VAL A 125 -29.61 5.20 -22.99
CA VAL A 125 -29.88 4.38 -24.18
C VAL A 125 -30.56 3.07 -23.79
N THR A 126 -30.04 2.39 -22.77
CA THR A 126 -30.58 1.11 -22.30
C THR A 126 -32.04 1.22 -21.86
N ARG A 127 -32.37 2.25 -21.07
CA ARG A 127 -33.77 2.51 -20.66
C ARG A 127 -34.68 2.90 -21.83
N LYS A 128 -34.16 3.64 -22.83
CA LYS A 128 -34.91 4.00 -24.04
C LYS A 128 -35.29 2.75 -24.83
N TRP A 129 -34.34 1.85 -25.07
CA TRP A 129 -34.55 0.64 -25.87
C TRP A 129 -35.35 -0.42 -25.15
N SER A 130 -35.20 -0.55 -23.83
CA SER A 130 -36.08 -1.42 -23.04
C SER A 130 -37.55 -1.00 -23.09
N LYS A 131 -37.84 0.31 -23.09
CA LYS A 131 -39.22 0.81 -23.29
C LYS A 131 -39.78 0.49 -24.67
N LYS A 132 -38.92 0.26 -25.68
CA LYS A 132 -39.31 -0.18 -27.02
C LYS A 132 -39.51 -1.70 -27.12
N GLY A 133 -39.32 -2.45 -26.02
CA GLY A 133 -39.48 -3.90 -26.00
C GLY A 133 -38.21 -4.69 -26.32
N VAL A 134 -37.05 -4.03 -26.50
CA VAL A 134 -35.78 -4.74 -26.66
C VAL A 134 -35.33 -5.29 -25.31
N THR A 135 -35.03 -6.58 -25.28
CA THR A 135 -34.60 -7.32 -24.09
C THR A 135 -33.26 -8.00 -24.36
N HIS A 136 -32.70 -8.67 -23.33
CA HIS A 136 -31.46 -9.44 -23.46
C HIS A 136 -31.59 -10.68 -24.36
N GLU A 137 -32.81 -11.15 -24.62
CA GLU A 137 -33.12 -12.27 -25.53
C GLU A 137 -33.34 -11.81 -26.97
N SER A 138 -33.59 -10.51 -27.18
CA SER A 138 -33.79 -9.93 -28.51
C SER A 138 -32.57 -10.16 -29.40
N THR A 139 -32.82 -10.69 -30.60
CA THR A 139 -31.81 -10.93 -31.63
C THR A 139 -32.34 -10.35 -32.94
N GLY A 140 -31.46 -9.80 -33.78
CA GLY A 140 -31.81 -9.19 -35.08
C GLY A 140 -31.61 -7.68 -35.11
N ASP A 141 -32.25 -7.02 -36.07
CA ASP A 141 -32.01 -5.61 -36.43
C ASP A 141 -32.21 -4.63 -35.27
N ASP A 142 -33.18 -4.87 -34.39
CA ASP A 142 -33.44 -4.03 -33.23
C ASP A 142 -32.31 -4.09 -32.18
N PHE A 143 -31.68 -5.26 -32.00
CA PHE A 143 -30.55 -5.40 -31.10
C PHE A 143 -29.29 -4.75 -31.68
N GLU A 144 -29.07 -4.90 -32.99
CA GLU A 144 -27.96 -4.24 -33.69
C GLU A 144 -28.12 -2.71 -33.68
N ALA A 145 -29.34 -2.21 -33.86
CA ALA A 145 -29.64 -0.78 -33.74
C ALA A 145 -29.43 -0.25 -32.31
N PHE A 146 -29.80 -1.03 -31.29
CA PHE A 146 -29.46 -0.72 -29.89
C PHE A 146 -27.94 -0.69 -29.67
N ALA A 147 -27.21 -1.71 -30.13
CA ALA A 147 -25.78 -1.80 -29.96
C ALA A 147 -25.04 -0.63 -30.65
N LYS A 148 -25.54 -0.21 -31.83
CA LYS A 148 -25.03 0.96 -32.55
C LYS A 148 -25.29 2.26 -31.78
N GLU A 149 -26.53 2.51 -31.34
CA GLU A 149 -26.85 3.72 -30.56
C GLU A 149 -26.08 3.74 -29.23
N LEU A 150 -25.84 2.57 -28.62
CA LEU A 150 -25.04 2.44 -27.41
C LEU A 150 -23.57 2.77 -27.67
N ALA A 151 -22.98 2.28 -28.76
CA ALA A 151 -21.61 2.59 -29.15
C ALA A 151 -21.43 4.08 -29.46
N GLU A 152 -22.39 4.70 -30.15
CA GLU A 152 -22.41 6.14 -30.42
C GLU A 152 -22.50 6.96 -29.11
N ALA A 153 -23.34 6.55 -28.17
CA ALA A 153 -23.54 7.27 -26.91
C ALA A 153 -22.33 7.17 -25.94
N VAL A 154 -21.60 6.06 -25.98
CA VAL A 154 -20.40 5.85 -25.15
C VAL A 154 -19.12 6.32 -25.85
N GLY A 155 -19.15 6.49 -27.17
CA GLY A 155 -18.03 7.05 -27.96
C GLY A 155 -16.92 6.04 -28.27
N HIS A 156 -17.17 4.74 -28.06
CA HIS A 156 -16.26 3.67 -28.44
C HIS A 156 -17.04 2.39 -28.80
N PRO A 157 -16.43 1.44 -29.52
CA PRO A 157 -17.07 0.17 -29.83
C PRO A 157 -17.50 -0.57 -28.57
N VAL A 158 -18.74 -1.06 -28.55
CA VAL A 158 -19.30 -1.85 -27.45
C VAL A 158 -19.47 -3.29 -27.91
N SER A 159 -18.99 -4.24 -27.11
CA SER A 159 -19.16 -5.66 -27.43
C SER A 159 -20.63 -6.07 -27.28
N HIS A 160 -21.10 -6.98 -28.14
CA HIS A 160 -22.46 -7.53 -28.04
C HIS A 160 -22.70 -8.23 -26.69
N LYS A 161 -21.65 -8.78 -26.09
CA LYS A 161 -21.69 -9.35 -24.73
C LYS A 161 -22.06 -8.28 -23.69
N LEU A 162 -21.37 -7.14 -23.70
CA LEU A 162 -21.65 -6.03 -22.77
C LEU A 162 -23.05 -5.44 -23.02
N ALA A 163 -23.45 -5.29 -24.29
CA ALA A 163 -24.79 -4.83 -24.65
C ALA A 163 -25.89 -5.75 -24.08
N LYS A 164 -25.70 -7.07 -24.18
CA LYS A 164 -26.60 -8.06 -23.55
C LYS A 164 -26.60 -7.94 -22.03
N GLU A 165 -25.43 -7.86 -21.40
CA GLU A 165 -25.31 -7.71 -19.94
C GLU A 165 -26.04 -6.46 -19.41
N LEU A 166 -26.01 -5.35 -20.15
CA LEU A 166 -26.74 -4.13 -19.77
C LEU A 166 -28.26 -4.30 -19.92
N MET A 167 -28.73 -5.12 -20.85
CA MET A 167 -30.16 -5.41 -21.02
C MET A 167 -30.69 -6.46 -20.05
N THR A 168 -29.81 -7.25 -19.45
CA THR A 168 -30.19 -8.23 -18.43
C THR A 168 -30.60 -7.51 -17.14
N PRO A 169 -31.81 -7.76 -16.61
CA PRO A 169 -32.19 -7.24 -15.30
C PRO A 169 -31.28 -7.79 -14.20
N GLN A 170 -30.98 -6.97 -13.19
CA GLN A 170 -30.02 -7.33 -12.15
C GLN A 170 -30.50 -8.42 -11.19
N TRP A 171 -31.80 -8.64 -11.06
CA TRP A 171 -32.41 -9.59 -10.13
C TRP A 171 -33.28 -10.59 -10.88
N GLY A 172 -32.65 -11.56 -11.56
CA GLY A 172 -33.36 -12.52 -12.40
C GLY A 172 -34.14 -11.79 -13.50
N ASN A 173 -35.47 -11.89 -13.47
CA ASN A 173 -36.36 -11.22 -14.43
C ASN A 173 -36.85 -9.83 -13.95
N ALA A 174 -36.31 -9.30 -12.85
CA ALA A 174 -36.71 -8.03 -12.26
C ALA A 174 -35.50 -7.14 -11.93
N GLY A 175 -35.78 -5.86 -11.65
CA GLY A 175 -34.76 -4.90 -11.21
C GLY A 175 -34.22 -3.98 -12.31
N PRO A 176 -33.30 -3.08 -11.95
CA PRO A 176 -32.79 -2.08 -12.87
C PRO A 176 -31.93 -2.70 -13.98
N ILE A 177 -32.15 -2.22 -15.19
CA ILE A 177 -31.32 -2.50 -16.37
C ILE A 177 -30.25 -1.40 -16.55
N GLY A 178 -29.20 -1.75 -17.28
CA GLY A 178 -27.99 -0.96 -17.46
C GLY A 178 -27.01 -1.13 -16.30
N PHE A 179 -26.07 -0.20 -16.20
CA PHE A 179 -25.15 -0.12 -15.08
C PHE A 179 -25.90 0.04 -13.75
N PRO A 180 -25.58 -0.78 -12.74
CA PRO A 180 -26.22 -0.74 -11.44
C PRO A 180 -26.18 0.62 -10.74
N PRO A 181 -27.27 1.05 -10.07
CA PRO A 181 -27.29 2.31 -9.33
C PRO A 181 -26.14 2.45 -8.33
N TYR A 182 -25.81 1.38 -7.61
CA TYR A 182 -24.72 1.39 -6.63
C TYR A 182 -23.35 1.68 -7.26
N ARG A 183 -23.11 1.26 -8.51
CA ARG A 183 -21.84 1.57 -9.21
C ARG A 183 -21.73 3.06 -9.48
N LEU A 184 -22.80 3.70 -9.97
CA LEU A 184 -22.82 5.15 -10.19
C LEU A 184 -22.66 5.92 -8.87
N THR A 185 -23.33 5.50 -7.80
CA THR A 185 -23.24 6.13 -6.49
C THR A 185 -21.82 6.05 -5.91
N ASN A 186 -21.21 4.86 -5.94
CA ASN A 186 -19.85 4.64 -5.44
C ASN A 186 -18.83 5.44 -6.25
N ASN A 187 -18.97 5.46 -7.58
CA ASN A 187 -18.11 6.25 -8.45
C ASN A 187 -18.23 7.76 -8.16
N ASN A 188 -19.45 8.26 -7.98
CA ASN A 188 -19.67 9.67 -7.62
C ASN A 188 -19.07 10.03 -6.24
N ALA A 189 -19.13 9.11 -5.28
CA ALA A 189 -18.51 9.30 -3.97
C ALA A 189 -16.98 9.36 -4.08
N GLU A 190 -16.37 8.49 -4.89
CA GLU A 190 -14.92 8.51 -5.16
C GLU A 190 -14.50 9.80 -5.89
N ILE A 191 -15.28 10.26 -6.88
CA ILE A 191 -15.06 11.55 -7.57
C ILE A 191 -15.03 12.70 -6.56
N LYS A 192 -16.03 12.80 -5.67
CA LYS A 192 -16.08 13.83 -4.62
C LYS A 192 -14.87 13.75 -3.70
N ARG A 193 -14.49 12.53 -3.27
CA ARG A 193 -13.32 12.29 -2.42
C ARG A 193 -12.03 12.76 -3.08
N LEU A 194 -11.84 12.46 -4.37
CA LEU A 194 -10.65 12.87 -5.11
C LEU A 194 -10.59 14.38 -5.32
N LYS A 195 -11.72 15.03 -5.63
CA LYS A 195 -11.80 16.50 -5.73
C LYS A 195 -11.36 17.18 -4.43
N ASN A 196 -11.96 16.78 -3.30
CA ASN A 196 -11.58 17.31 -1.99
C ASN A 196 -10.10 17.05 -1.67
N ARG A 197 -9.58 15.89 -2.06
CA ARG A 197 -8.18 15.53 -1.82
C ARG A 197 -7.22 16.35 -2.68
N ILE A 198 -7.55 16.60 -3.95
CA ILE A 198 -6.76 17.44 -4.84
C ILE A 198 -6.72 18.85 -4.28
N GLU A 199 -7.87 19.42 -3.92
CA GLU A 199 -7.96 20.77 -3.32
C GLU A 199 -7.11 20.88 -2.04
N GLN A 200 -7.14 19.85 -1.17
CA GLN A 200 -6.30 19.82 0.03
C GLN A 200 -4.80 19.80 -0.29
N LEU A 201 -4.39 19.07 -1.33
CA LEU A 201 -2.98 19.01 -1.73
C LEU A 201 -2.53 20.27 -2.44
N GLU A 202 -3.38 20.88 -3.27
CA GLU A 202 -3.11 22.17 -3.93
C GLU A 202 -2.93 23.28 -2.90
N LYS A 203 -3.86 23.41 -1.93
CA LYS A 203 -3.70 24.35 -0.80
C LYS A 203 -2.45 24.08 0.04
N ALA A 204 -2.07 22.81 0.18
CA ALA A 204 -0.85 22.47 0.89
C ALA A 204 0.41 22.83 0.09
N SER A 205 0.40 22.68 -1.25
CA SER A 205 1.54 23.06 -2.10
C SER A 205 1.70 24.56 -2.27
N GLU A 206 0.63 25.32 -2.17
CA GLU A 206 0.65 26.79 -2.20
C GLU A 206 1.07 27.41 -0.86
N ALA A 207 1.14 26.61 0.21
CA ALA A 207 1.55 27.11 1.51
C ALA A 207 3.04 27.46 1.51
N GLU A 208 3.39 28.52 2.21
CA GLU A 208 4.78 28.91 2.41
C GLU A 208 5.41 28.14 3.56
N THR A 209 6.70 27.81 3.42
CA THR A 209 7.51 27.26 4.50
C THR A 209 7.66 28.31 5.60
N LYS A 210 7.27 27.95 6.82
CA LYS A 210 7.38 28.84 7.99
C LYS A 210 8.48 28.37 8.92
N GLU A 211 9.32 29.31 9.33
CA GLU A 211 10.39 29.07 10.29
C GLU A 211 10.13 29.87 11.56
N HIS A 212 10.25 29.20 12.70
CA HIS A 212 10.11 29.80 14.01
C HIS A 212 11.32 29.42 14.85
N ASP A 213 12.08 30.41 15.29
CA ASP A 213 13.17 30.23 16.25
C ASP A 213 12.64 30.47 17.66
N PHE A 214 12.70 29.44 18.50
CA PHE A 214 12.25 29.52 19.87
C PHE A 214 13.44 29.67 20.80
N GLN A 215 13.87 30.93 20.98
CA GLN A 215 14.77 31.39 22.03
C GLN A 215 16.07 30.57 22.16
N GLY A 216 16.59 30.04 21.05
CA GLY A 216 17.82 29.23 21.04
C GLY A 216 17.66 27.81 21.59
N VAL A 217 16.44 27.38 21.97
CA VAL A 217 16.15 26.00 22.38
C VAL A 217 16.04 25.10 21.16
N CYS A 218 15.25 25.51 20.17
CA CYS A 218 15.12 24.81 18.90
C CYS A 218 14.53 25.69 17.80
N LYS A 219 14.89 25.37 16.56
CA LYS A 219 14.27 25.92 15.35
C LYS A 219 13.19 24.96 14.87
N VAL A 220 11.96 25.45 14.73
CA VAL A 220 10.82 24.70 14.17
C VAL A 220 10.57 25.17 12.75
N VAL A 221 10.60 24.23 11.81
CA VAL A 221 10.37 24.48 10.38
C VAL A 221 9.13 23.71 9.94
N GLU A 222 8.10 24.42 9.50
CA GLU A 222 6.99 23.85 8.73
C GLU A 222 7.42 23.75 7.27
N ASN A 223 8.18 22.71 6.94
CA ASN A 223 8.71 22.48 5.60
C ASN A 223 7.62 21.93 4.67
N VAL A 224 7.13 22.78 3.78
CA VAL A 224 6.07 22.42 2.82
C VAL A 224 6.61 21.51 1.73
N GLU A 225 7.83 21.75 1.24
CA GLU A 225 8.47 20.95 0.18
C GLU A 225 8.68 19.49 0.61
N GLU A 226 9.17 19.26 1.83
CA GLU A 226 9.32 17.92 2.40
C GLU A 226 8.02 17.38 3.01
N ASN A 227 6.97 18.21 3.10
CA ASN A 227 5.72 17.90 3.77
C ASN A 227 5.95 17.44 5.22
N ARG A 228 6.80 18.16 5.97
CA ARG A 228 7.22 17.83 7.35
C ARG A 228 7.15 19.03 8.28
N VAL A 229 6.81 18.78 9.55
CA VAL A 229 7.18 19.66 10.66
C VAL A 229 8.50 19.14 11.22
N GLN A 230 9.51 19.99 11.29
CA GLN A 230 10.87 19.64 11.68
C GLN A 230 11.30 20.47 12.90
N PHE A 231 11.88 19.81 13.89
CA PHE A 231 12.58 20.41 15.01
C PHE A 231 14.08 20.21 14.80
N ILE A 232 14.80 21.31 14.70
CA ILE A 232 16.25 21.37 14.55
C ILE A 232 16.82 21.90 15.87
N PHE A 233 17.73 21.14 16.45
CA PHE A 233 18.43 21.48 17.69
C PHE A 233 19.90 21.70 17.36
N ASP A 234 20.58 22.55 18.15
CA ASP A 234 22.02 22.66 18.07
C ASP A 234 22.66 21.42 18.72
N GLY A 235 23.30 20.59 17.90
CA GLY A 235 23.88 19.32 18.33
C GLY A 235 22.87 18.27 18.79
N LYS A 236 23.32 17.36 19.66
CA LYS A 236 22.53 16.23 20.15
C LYS A 236 21.72 16.65 21.38
N PRO A 237 20.37 16.72 21.30
CA PRO A 237 19.56 17.09 22.45
C PRO A 237 19.62 16.04 23.57
N SER A 238 19.32 16.48 24.80
CA SER A 238 19.36 15.64 26.00
C SER A 238 18.44 14.41 25.89
N ALA A 239 18.65 13.40 26.74
CA ALA A 239 17.80 12.20 26.73
C ALA A 239 16.32 12.53 26.98
N GLU A 240 16.04 13.50 27.84
CA GLU A 240 14.69 13.98 28.17
C GLU A 240 14.01 14.64 26.97
N VAL A 241 14.68 15.57 26.29
CA VAL A 241 14.18 16.23 25.07
C VAL A 241 13.87 15.19 23.99
N ARG A 242 14.74 14.18 23.82
CA ARG A 242 14.50 13.08 22.88
C ARG A 242 13.33 12.19 23.30
N GLY A 243 13.03 12.09 24.59
CA GLY A 243 11.82 11.46 25.13
C GLY A 243 10.58 12.23 24.71
N ILE A 244 10.53 13.53 25.01
CA ILE A 244 9.44 14.44 24.65
C ILE A 244 9.14 14.36 23.15
N MET A 245 10.17 14.44 22.29
CA MET A 245 9.97 14.33 20.84
C MET A 245 9.29 13.01 20.44
N LYS A 246 9.70 11.88 21.02
CA LYS A 246 9.10 10.57 20.72
C LYS A 246 7.67 10.48 21.21
N ASP A 247 7.38 11.02 22.39
CA ASP A 247 6.05 10.98 23.02
C ASP A 247 5.03 11.79 22.20
N HIS A 248 5.48 12.89 21.58
CA HIS A 248 4.66 13.68 20.64
C HIS A 248 4.72 13.20 19.18
N GLY A 249 5.30 12.01 18.94
CA GLY A 249 5.29 11.33 17.64
C GLY A 249 6.28 11.85 16.61
N PHE A 250 7.28 12.66 17.02
CA PHE A 250 8.39 13.06 16.17
C PHE A 250 9.46 11.96 16.13
N ARG A 251 10.01 11.72 14.94
CA ARG A 251 11.06 10.71 14.71
C ARG A 251 12.31 11.39 14.18
N TRP A 252 13.47 10.99 14.71
CA TRP A 252 14.76 11.45 14.21
C TRP A 252 14.98 11.02 12.76
N ALA A 253 15.32 11.99 11.91
CA ALA A 253 15.68 11.77 10.51
C ALA A 253 17.14 12.17 10.29
N PRO A 254 18.08 11.19 10.26
CA PRO A 254 19.51 11.48 10.12
C PRO A 254 19.86 12.28 8.86
N SER A 255 19.16 12.04 7.75
CA SER A 255 19.39 12.74 6.48
C SER A 255 19.02 14.23 6.50
N GLN A 256 18.23 14.65 7.49
CA GLN A 256 17.75 16.02 7.65
C GLN A 256 18.33 16.68 8.91
N GLY A 257 19.06 15.92 9.75
CA GLY A 257 19.52 16.42 11.05
C GLY A 257 18.40 16.89 11.97
N ALA A 258 17.17 16.40 11.80
CA ALA A 258 15.98 16.96 12.45
C ALA A 258 15.06 15.88 13.03
N TRP A 259 14.33 16.24 14.09
CA TRP A 259 13.18 15.48 14.57
C TRP A 259 11.95 15.88 13.77
N GLN A 260 11.33 14.94 13.07
CA GLN A 260 10.29 15.27 12.11
C GLN A 260 9.09 14.34 12.13
N ARG A 261 7.95 14.87 11.67
CA ARG A 261 6.73 14.12 11.35
C ARG A 261 6.00 14.77 10.17
N LYS A 262 5.05 14.06 9.57
CA LYS A 262 4.26 14.56 8.43
C LYS A 262 3.52 15.85 8.79
N LEU A 263 3.61 16.87 7.93
CA LEU A 263 2.90 18.13 8.07
C LEU A 263 1.39 17.88 7.97
N THR A 264 0.71 18.06 9.09
CA THR A 264 -0.74 17.84 9.26
C THR A 264 -1.23 18.79 10.34
N GLY A 265 -2.55 19.06 10.40
CA GLY A 265 -3.12 19.86 11.50
C GLY A 265 -2.78 19.28 12.88
N ASN A 266 -2.84 17.96 13.02
CA ASN A 266 -2.42 17.26 14.24
C ASN A 266 -0.91 17.43 14.53
N ALA A 267 -0.06 17.48 13.49
CA ALA A 267 1.37 17.74 13.68
C ALA A 267 1.65 19.13 14.23
N ARG A 268 0.95 20.16 13.73
CA ARG A 268 1.05 21.51 14.28
C ARG A 268 0.61 21.57 15.73
N TYR A 269 -0.49 20.90 16.08
CA TYR A 269 -0.96 20.81 17.46
C TYR A 269 0.05 20.08 18.36
N SER A 270 0.57 18.93 17.91
CA SER A 270 1.58 18.18 18.65
C SER A 270 2.90 18.94 18.79
N ALA A 271 3.28 19.73 17.78
CA ALA A 271 4.46 20.60 17.86
C ALA A 271 4.31 21.64 18.97
N ARG A 272 3.13 22.26 19.10
CA ARG A 272 2.85 23.19 20.20
C ARG A 272 2.95 22.52 21.56
N LEU A 273 2.37 21.33 21.73
CA LEU A 273 2.50 20.58 23.00
C LEU A 273 3.96 20.21 23.32
N ALA A 274 4.72 19.80 22.30
CA ALA A 274 6.13 19.50 22.47
C ALA A 274 6.93 20.74 22.89
N LEU A 275 6.66 21.90 22.30
CA LEU A 275 7.28 23.18 22.68
C LEU A 275 6.95 23.56 24.13
N GLN A 276 5.70 23.40 24.57
CA GLN A 276 5.30 23.62 25.96
C GLN A 276 6.05 22.69 26.92
N ALA A 277 6.19 21.41 26.57
CA ALA A 277 6.94 20.44 27.36
C ALA A 277 8.45 20.75 27.41
N LEU A 278 8.97 21.48 26.43
CA LEU A 278 10.35 21.99 26.42
C LEU A 278 10.50 23.30 27.21
N GLY A 279 9.43 23.82 27.82
CA GLY A 279 9.46 25.06 28.59
C GLY A 279 9.40 26.33 27.74
N VAL A 280 9.07 26.22 26.45
CA VAL A 280 8.94 27.38 25.55
C VAL A 280 7.57 28.03 25.75
N GLN A 281 7.53 29.34 26.01
CA GLN A 281 6.30 30.13 25.99
C GLN A 281 5.89 30.39 24.53
N ILE A 282 4.65 30.03 24.18
CA ILE A 282 4.07 30.08 22.82
C ILE A 282 3.04 31.18 22.74
#